data_AF-A0A6B1DT66-F1
#
_entry.id   AF-A0A6B1DT66-F1
#
_cell.length_a   1.000
_cell.length_b   1.000
_cell.length_c   1.000
_cell.angle_alpha   90.00
_cell.angle_beta   90.00
_cell.angle_gamma   90.00
#
_symmetry.space_group_name_H-M   'P 1'
#
loop_
_entity.id
_entity.type
_entity.pdbx_description
1 polymer ?
#
loop_
_entity_poly.entity_id
_entity_poly.type
_entity_poly.pdbx_seq_one_letter_code
_entity_poly.pdbx_strand_id
1 'polypeptide(L)'
;MARHALRTHEFKVLLRLLQRDPAVRVGSHRDLRRFLHEVHYLLRTGIPWRDLPRRFGYWNSLFRRYRRWCLAGVWERLAAACAEERAQPCRMHLDTTHVRSHPVSVGARRDQGGQAAQAQGRSRGGFGTKLPVLVDAQGGLLSCCRTPRQAHDRPQAEGLLEGV
;
A
#
# COMPACT_ATOMS: atom_id res chain seq x y z
N MET A 1 -9.16 12.26 21.15
CA MET A 1 -9.09 10.94 20.48
C MET A 1 -7.66 10.71 19.98
N ALA A 2 -7.07 9.54 20.20
CA ALA A 2 -5.72 9.26 19.70
C ALA A 2 -5.73 9.22 18.17
N ARG A 3 -5.13 10.23 17.53
CA ARG A 3 -5.05 10.44 16.06
C ARG A 3 -4.52 9.23 15.28
N HIS A 4 -3.89 8.29 15.97
CA HIS A 4 -3.20 7.14 15.41
C HIS A 4 -3.80 5.79 15.84
N ALA A 5 -4.99 5.78 16.46
CA ALA A 5 -5.61 4.55 16.95
C ALA A 5 -6.59 3.94 15.94
N LEU A 6 -6.40 2.65 15.65
CA LEU A 6 -7.33 1.86 14.85
C LEU A 6 -8.62 1.63 15.65
N ARG A 7 -9.74 2.14 15.13
CA ARG A 7 -11.04 2.08 15.78
C ARG A 7 -11.56 0.64 15.79
N THR A 8 -12.43 0.32 16.74
CA THR A 8 -12.94 -1.05 16.90
C THR A 8 -13.73 -1.51 15.66
N HIS A 9 -14.49 -0.63 15.01
CA HIS A 9 -15.22 -0.99 13.79
C HIS A 9 -14.25 -1.24 12.62
N GLU A 10 -13.24 -0.41 12.43
CA GLU A 10 -12.20 -0.59 11.38
C GLU A 10 -11.49 -1.93 11.56
N PHE A 11 -11.12 -2.25 12.79
CA PHE A 11 -10.51 -3.55 13.09
C PHE A 11 -11.44 -4.72 12.77
N LYS A 12 -12.75 -4.63 13.05
CA LYS A 12 -13.71 -5.69 12.70
C LYS A 12 -13.81 -5.90 11.19
N VAL A 13 -13.82 -4.83 10.40
CA VAL A 13 -13.81 -4.91 8.93
C VAL A 13 -12.55 -5.62 8.46
N LEU A 14 -11.37 -5.13 8.89
CA LEU A 14 -10.08 -5.73 8.53
C LEU A 14 -9.98 -7.20 8.95
N LEU A 15 -10.48 -7.54 10.15
CA LEU A 15 -10.48 -8.91 10.65
C LEU A 15 -11.28 -9.84 9.73
N ARG A 16 -12.49 -9.44 9.31
CA ARG A 16 -13.32 -10.25 8.40
C ARG A 16 -12.63 -10.50 7.06
N LEU A 17 -11.96 -9.49 6.52
CA LEU A 17 -11.21 -9.60 5.27
C LEU A 17 -9.99 -10.53 5.43
N LEU A 18 -9.21 -10.34 6.50
CA LEU A 18 -8.01 -11.13 6.77
C LEU A 18 -8.31 -12.60 7.12
N GLN A 19 -9.47 -12.90 7.71
CA GLN A 19 -9.90 -14.27 7.96
C GLN A 19 -10.19 -15.06 6.67
N ARG A 20 -10.47 -14.35 5.57
CA ARG A 20 -10.71 -14.94 4.25
C ARG A 20 -9.45 -15.01 3.38
N ASP A 21 -8.36 -14.36 3.79
CA ASP A 21 -7.13 -14.31 3.00
C ASP A 21 -6.32 -15.62 3.15
N PRO A 22 -6.05 -16.35 2.06
CA PRO A 22 -5.37 -17.64 2.12
C PRO A 22 -3.92 -17.56 2.60
N ALA A 23 -3.27 -16.39 2.49
CA ALA A 23 -1.90 -16.19 2.94
C ALA A 23 -1.80 -15.76 4.42
N VAL A 24 -2.93 -15.51 5.08
CA VAL A 24 -2.97 -15.02 6.46
C VAL A 24 -3.58 -16.06 7.39
N ARG A 25 -2.74 -16.66 8.24
CA ARG A 25 -3.24 -17.41 9.39
C ARG A 25 -3.55 -16.46 10.54
N VAL A 26 -4.84 -16.26 10.81
CA VAL A 26 -5.31 -15.49 11.96
C VAL A 26 -5.23 -16.37 13.21
N GLY A 27 -4.26 -16.08 14.08
CA GLY A 27 -4.21 -16.65 15.43
C GLY A 27 -5.04 -15.83 16.41
N SER A 28 -4.40 -15.33 17.46
CA SER A 28 -5.02 -14.42 18.44
C SER A 28 -5.48 -13.10 17.81
N HIS A 29 -6.77 -12.78 17.94
CA HIS A 29 -7.34 -11.50 17.49
C HIS A 29 -6.70 -10.29 18.19
N ARG A 30 -6.29 -10.44 19.46
CA ARG A 30 -5.59 -9.39 20.22
C ARG A 30 -4.24 -9.08 19.59
N ASP A 31 -3.47 -10.12 19.23
CA ASP A 31 -2.15 -9.95 18.63
C ASP A 31 -2.23 -9.41 17.19
N LEU A 32 -3.26 -9.80 16.44
CA LEU A 32 -3.53 -9.21 15.13
C LEU A 32 -3.92 -7.74 15.24
N ARG A 33 -4.79 -7.37 16.18
CA ARG A 33 -5.19 -5.98 16.41
C ARG A 33 -3.98 -5.11 16.77
N ARG A 34 -3.12 -5.61 17.67
CA ARG A 34 -1.89 -4.93 18.04
C ARG A 34 -1.00 -4.70 16.81
N PHE A 35 -0.74 -5.73 16.01
CA PHE A 35 0.05 -5.62 14.78
C PHE A 35 -0.51 -4.60 13.78
N LEU A 36 -1.81 -4.65 13.49
CA LEU A 36 -2.44 -3.70 12.57
C LEU A 36 -2.40 -2.27 13.09
N HIS A 37 -2.58 -2.09 14.40
CA HIS A 37 -2.47 -0.79 15.03
C HIS A 37 -1.05 -0.22 14.93
N GLU A 38 -0.03 -1.06 15.05
CA GLU A 38 1.38 -0.69 14.91
C GLU A 38 1.72 -0.25 13.49
N VAL A 39 1.28 -1.02 12.49
CA VAL A 39 1.42 -0.67 11.07
C VAL A 39 0.68 0.64 10.80
N HIS A 40 -0.55 0.80 11.30
CA HIS A 40 -1.32 2.04 11.14
C HIS A 40 -0.60 3.24 11.76
N TYR A 41 -0.02 3.10 12.96
CA TYR A 41 0.76 4.15 13.59
C TYR A 41 1.97 4.56 12.73
N LEU A 42 2.72 3.58 12.22
CA LEU A 42 3.88 3.83 11.38
C LEU A 42 3.50 4.55 10.07
N LEU A 43 2.44 4.09 9.39
CA LEU A 43 1.95 4.72 8.16
C LEU A 43 1.43 6.16 8.40
N ARG A 44 0.83 6.42 9.56
CA ARG A 44 0.33 7.76 9.90
C ARG A 44 1.39 8.76 10.34
N THR A 45 2.50 8.28 10.89
CA THR A 45 3.57 9.14 11.43
C THR A 45 4.76 9.25 10.50
N GLY A 46 4.96 8.30 9.59
CA GLY A 46 6.08 8.27 8.66
C GLY A 46 7.44 8.01 9.31
N ILE A 47 7.46 7.59 10.59
CA ILE A 47 8.72 7.34 11.30
C ILE A 47 9.43 6.10 10.72
N PRO A 48 10.78 6.07 10.76
CA PRO A 48 11.52 4.86 10.45
C PRO A 48 11.11 3.70 11.35
N TRP A 49 11.13 2.47 10.82
CA TRP A 49 10.82 1.25 11.59
C TRP A 49 11.64 1.15 12.89
N ARG A 50 12.92 1.56 12.86
CA ARG A 50 13.83 1.48 14.01
C ARG A 50 13.45 2.45 15.15
N ASP A 51 12.68 3.48 14.83
CA ASP A 51 12.25 4.52 15.79
C ASP A 51 10.85 4.24 16.35
N LEU A 52 10.28 3.08 16.03
CA LEU A 52 8.98 2.68 16.54
C LEU A 52 9.00 2.64 18.08
N PRO A 53 8.03 3.30 18.76
CA PRO A 53 8.00 3.34 20.22
C PRO A 53 7.99 1.95 20.87
N ARG A 54 8.81 1.76 21.92
CA ARG A 54 8.98 0.46 22.61
C ARG A 54 7.69 -0.21 23.08
N ARG A 55 6.62 0.56 23.33
CA ARG A 55 5.28 0.04 23.69
C ARG A 55 4.68 -0.91 22.65
N PHE A 56 5.17 -0.85 21.41
CA PHE A 56 4.76 -1.70 20.30
C PHE A 56 5.64 -2.97 20.17
N GLY A 57 6.58 -3.16 21.07
CA GLY A 57 7.50 -4.30 21.03
C GLY A 57 8.66 -4.11 20.06
N TYR A 58 9.25 -5.22 19.63
CA TYR A 58 10.48 -5.21 18.84
C TYR A 58 10.20 -4.96 17.35
N TRP A 59 10.69 -3.82 16.84
CA TRP A 59 10.44 -3.34 15.48
C TRP A 59 10.73 -4.37 14.38
N ASN A 60 11.79 -5.18 14.53
CA ASN A 60 12.21 -6.13 13.49
C ASN A 60 11.18 -7.24 13.31
N SER A 61 10.58 -7.72 14.40
CA SER A 61 9.50 -8.72 14.34
C SER A 61 8.28 -8.18 13.58
N LEU A 62 7.95 -6.90 13.77
CA LEU A 62 6.86 -6.24 13.05
C LEU A 62 7.20 -6.05 11.59
N PHE A 63 8.38 -5.53 11.29
CA PHE A 63 8.86 -5.36 9.92
C PHE A 63 8.88 -6.69 9.15
N ARG A 64 9.38 -7.77 9.76
CA ARG A 64 9.39 -9.10 9.13
C ARG A 64 7.98 -9.58 8.81
N ARG A 65 7.03 -9.40 9.73
CA ARG A 65 5.63 -9.76 9.48
C ARG A 65 5.01 -8.90 8.38
N TYR A 66 5.20 -7.59 8.42
CA TYR A 66 4.77 -6.65 7.40
C TYR A 66 5.31 -7.02 6.02
N ARG A 67 6.62 -7.28 5.92
CA ARG A 67 7.29 -7.68 4.67
C ARG A 67 6.77 -9.00 4.14
N ARG A 68 6.50 -10.00 4.99
CA ARG A 68 5.86 -11.26 4.54
C ARG A 68 4.50 -11.00 3.92
N TRP A 69 3.70 -10.10 4.49
CA TRP A 69 2.40 -9.73 3.93
C TRP A 69 2.53 -8.99 2.59
N CYS A 70 3.52 -8.10 2.43
CA CYS A 70 3.82 -7.48 1.13
C CYS A 70 4.16 -8.55 0.07
N LEU A 71 5.07 -9.47 0.40
CA LEU A 71 5.49 -10.51 -0.55
C LEU A 71 4.35 -11.49 -0.89
N ALA A 72 3.41 -11.69 0.02
CA ALA A 72 2.25 -12.54 -0.19
C ALA A 72 1.05 -11.81 -0.83
N GLY A 73 1.17 -10.52 -1.17
CA GLY A 73 0.10 -9.73 -1.79
C GLY A 73 -1.08 -9.41 -0.86
N VAL A 74 -0.92 -9.54 0.46
CA VAL A 74 -2.01 -9.39 1.43
C VAL A 74 -2.50 -7.95 1.49
N TRP A 75 -1.59 -6.98 1.42
CA TRP A 75 -1.95 -5.56 1.51
C TRP A 75 -2.73 -5.11 0.27
N GLU A 76 -2.36 -5.61 -0.90
CA GLU A 76 -3.01 -5.35 -2.18
C GLU A 76 -4.44 -5.90 -2.19
N ARG A 77 -4.63 -7.16 -1.76
CA ARG A 77 -5.98 -7.75 -1.64
C ARG A 77 -6.83 -7.03 -0.59
N LEU A 78 -6.22 -6.64 0.52
CA LEU A 78 -6.92 -5.89 1.57
C LEU A 78 -7.33 -4.50 1.08
N ALA A 79 -6.48 -3.81 0.32
CA ALA A 79 -6.81 -2.53 -0.30
C ALA A 79 -7.96 -2.68 -1.31
N ALA A 80 -7.90 -3.69 -2.19
CA ALA A 80 -8.96 -3.98 -3.16
C ALA A 80 -10.31 -4.26 -2.48
N ALA A 81 -10.34 -5.12 -1.46
CA ALA A 81 -11.57 -5.42 -0.74
C ALA A 81 -12.12 -4.21 0.04
N CYS A 82 -11.25 -3.34 0.56
CA CYS A 82 -11.69 -2.07 1.15
C CYS A 82 -12.22 -1.09 0.11
N ALA A 83 -11.70 -1.11 -1.12
CA ALA A 83 -12.19 -0.30 -2.23
C ALA A 83 -13.57 -0.76 -2.69
N GLU A 84 -13.82 -2.07 -2.77
CA GLU A 84 -15.15 -2.63 -3.10
C GLU A 84 -16.23 -2.17 -2.11
N GLU A 85 -15.93 -2.14 -0.80
CA GLU A 85 -16.87 -1.61 0.20
C GLU A 85 -17.13 -0.09 0.04
N ARG A 86 -16.25 0.63 -0.66
CA ARG A 86 -16.32 2.08 -0.91
C ARG A 86 -16.83 2.45 -2.30
N ALA A 87 -16.83 1.51 -3.24
CA ALA A 87 -17.23 1.72 -4.63
C ALA A 87 -18.72 2.08 -4.69
N GLN A 88 -18.98 3.38 -4.59
CA GLN A 88 -20.27 4.00 -4.75
C GLN A 88 -20.08 5.13 -5.76
N PRO A 89 -21.09 5.42 -6.61
CA PRO A 89 -21.02 6.54 -7.55
C PRO A 89 -20.88 7.85 -6.76
N CYS A 90 -19.63 8.29 -6.60
CA CYS A 90 -19.24 9.48 -5.86
C CYS A 90 -18.22 10.27 -6.66
N ARG A 91 -17.95 11.52 -6.24
CA ARG A 91 -16.85 12.28 -6.83
C ARG A 91 -15.55 11.53 -6.55
N MET A 92 -14.79 11.27 -7.60
CA MET A 92 -13.49 10.63 -7.51
C MET A 92 -12.41 11.65 -7.82
N HIS A 93 -11.26 11.49 -7.16
CA HIS A 93 -10.08 12.29 -7.43
C HIS A 93 -8.98 11.38 -7.96
N LEU A 94 -8.41 11.76 -9.09
CA LEU A 94 -7.23 11.11 -9.65
C LEU A 94 -6.05 12.05 -9.51
N ASP A 95 -4.98 11.54 -8.93
CA ASP A 95 -3.70 12.23 -8.89
C ASP A 95 -2.56 11.23 -9.09
N THR A 96 -1.41 11.71 -9.54
CA THR A 96 -0.23 10.88 -9.78
C THR A 96 0.99 11.47 -9.08
N THR A 97 1.53 10.71 -8.15
CA THR A 97 2.84 11.00 -7.56
C THR A 97 3.94 10.19 -8.26
N HIS A 98 5.17 10.68 -8.24
CA HIS A 98 6.31 9.94 -8.78
C HIS A 98 7.41 9.76 -7.73
N VAL A 99 8.03 8.59 -7.74
CA VAL A 99 9.18 8.25 -6.91
C VAL A 99 10.40 8.14 -7.81
N ARG A 100 11.44 8.93 -7.52
CA ARG A 100 12.70 8.85 -8.25
C ARG A 100 13.48 7.62 -7.78
N SER A 101 14.03 6.88 -8.73
CA SER A 101 14.93 5.77 -8.44
C SER A 101 16.30 6.30 -8.03
N HIS A 102 16.89 5.68 -7.00
CA HIS A 102 18.32 5.90 -6.71
C HIS A 102 19.16 5.37 -7.89
N PRO A 103 20.25 6.03 -8.32
CA PRO A 103 21.03 5.60 -9.49
C PRO A 103 21.46 4.13 -9.46
N VAL A 104 21.87 3.64 -8.29
CA VAL A 104 22.30 2.24 -8.09
C VAL A 104 21.15 1.23 -8.29
N SER A 105 19.89 1.64 -8.11
CA SER A 105 18.74 0.76 -8.26
C SER A 105 18.36 0.45 -9.73
N VAL A 106 18.97 1.15 -10.69
CA VAL A 106 18.62 1.06 -12.12
C VAL A 106 19.30 -0.15 -12.80
N GLY A 107 20.31 -0.73 -12.17
CA GLY A 107 21.12 -1.84 -12.72
C GLY A 107 20.60 -3.24 -12.41
N ALA A 108 19.38 -3.39 -11.86
CA ALA A 108 18.84 -4.71 -11.53
C ALA A 108 18.76 -5.61 -12.79
N ARG A 109 19.23 -6.85 -12.66
CA ARG A 109 19.21 -7.81 -13.77
C ARG A 109 17.78 -8.12 -14.20
N ARG A 110 17.56 -8.38 -15.49
CA ARG A 110 16.23 -8.65 -16.06
C ARG A 110 15.56 -9.90 -15.46
N ASP A 111 16.35 -10.92 -15.14
CA ASP A 111 15.91 -12.15 -14.47
C ASP A 111 15.62 -11.97 -12.97
N GLN A 112 15.97 -10.82 -12.39
CA GLN A 112 15.76 -10.49 -10.98
C GLN A 112 14.86 -9.25 -10.83
N GLY A 113 13.79 -9.21 -11.64
CA GLY A 113 12.78 -8.14 -11.65
C GLY A 113 13.05 -7.05 -12.69
N GLY A 114 14.30 -6.62 -12.86
CA GLY A 114 14.67 -5.62 -13.86
C GLY A 114 13.88 -4.30 -13.78
N GLN A 115 14.09 -3.43 -14.77
CA GLN A 115 13.44 -2.11 -14.81
C GLN A 115 11.93 -2.22 -15.08
N ALA A 116 11.53 -3.11 -16.00
CA ALA A 116 10.14 -3.24 -16.41
C ALA A 116 9.23 -3.73 -15.28
N ALA A 117 9.61 -4.78 -14.53
CA ALA A 117 8.74 -5.29 -13.45
C ALA A 117 8.65 -4.33 -12.25
N GLN A 118 9.60 -3.39 -12.13
CA GLN A 118 9.57 -2.30 -11.15
C GLN A 118 8.93 -1.03 -11.70
N ALA A 119 8.39 -1.06 -12.93
CA ALA A 119 7.84 0.10 -13.63
C ALA A 119 8.81 1.30 -13.63
N GLN A 120 10.10 1.03 -13.80
CA GLN A 120 11.13 2.05 -13.87
C GLN A 120 11.22 2.62 -15.29
N GLY A 121 10.98 3.90 -15.38
CA GLY A 121 10.94 4.66 -16.61
C GLY A 121 11.94 5.82 -16.62
N ARG A 122 12.56 6.09 -17.79
CA ARG A 122 13.56 7.15 -17.93
C ARG A 122 12.89 8.46 -18.37
N SER A 123 13.03 9.50 -17.55
CA SER A 123 12.68 10.89 -17.94
C SER A 123 13.91 11.79 -17.92
N ARG A 124 13.74 13.10 -18.22
CA ARG A 124 14.83 14.09 -18.11
C ARG A 124 15.45 14.13 -16.71
N GLY A 125 14.68 13.84 -15.67
CA GLY A 125 15.11 13.81 -14.27
C GLY A 125 15.66 12.45 -13.80
N GLY A 126 16.05 11.57 -14.73
CA GLY A 126 16.52 10.21 -14.44
C GLY A 126 15.39 9.18 -14.33
N PHE A 127 15.75 7.98 -13.89
CA PHE A 127 14.82 6.87 -13.73
C PHE A 127 13.87 7.07 -12.54
N GLY A 128 12.66 6.56 -12.67
CA GLY A 128 11.70 6.49 -11.57
C GLY A 128 10.41 5.80 -11.97
N THR A 129 9.46 5.81 -11.05
CA THR A 129 8.15 5.18 -11.20
C THR A 129 7.09 6.19 -10.84
N LYS A 130 5.99 6.19 -11.58
CA LYS A 130 4.76 6.90 -11.23
C LYS A 130 3.82 5.95 -10.49
N LEU A 131 3.09 6.52 -9.54
CA LEU A 131 2.02 5.88 -8.81
C LEU A 131 0.75 6.71 -9.02
N PRO A 132 0.02 6.49 -10.12
CA PRO A 132 -1.35 6.96 -10.28
C PRO A 132 -2.25 6.35 -9.22
N VAL A 133 -3.07 7.18 -8.59
CA VAL A 133 -3.99 6.78 -7.52
C VAL A 133 -5.36 7.40 -7.78
N LEU A 134 -6.39 6.57 -7.66
CA LEU A 134 -7.78 6.98 -7.66
C LEU A 134 -8.33 6.86 -6.24
N VAL A 135 -8.97 7.93 -5.75
CA VAL A 135 -9.58 7.98 -4.42
C VAL A 135 -11.02 8.47 -4.46
N ASP A 136 -11.80 8.06 -3.45
CA ASP A 136 -13.15 8.59 -3.20
C ASP A 136 -13.12 10.07 -2.77
N ALA A 137 -14.29 10.69 -2.65
CA ALA A 137 -14.43 12.09 -2.25
C ALA A 137 -13.88 12.38 -0.83
N GLN A 138 -13.70 11.35 -0.01
CA GLN A 138 -13.16 11.43 1.35
C GLN A 138 -11.67 11.06 1.42
N GLY A 139 -11.02 10.78 0.28
CA GLY A 139 -9.61 10.40 0.18
C GLY A 139 -9.32 8.93 0.48
N GLY A 140 -10.33 8.06 0.49
CA GLY A 140 -10.17 6.61 0.58
C GLY A 140 -9.68 6.02 -0.75
N LEU A 141 -8.72 5.11 -0.67
CA LEU A 141 -8.14 4.45 -1.86
C LEU A 141 -9.18 3.56 -2.56
N LEU A 142 -9.34 3.75 -3.87
CA LEU A 142 -10.21 2.94 -4.73
C LEU A 142 -9.36 2.03 -5.65
N SER A 143 -8.40 2.61 -6.36
CA SER A 143 -7.49 1.86 -7.22
C SER A 143 -6.14 2.57 -7.31
N CYS A 144 -5.09 1.80 -7.57
CA CYS A 144 -3.76 2.34 -7.87
C CYS A 144 -2.99 1.40 -8.78
N CYS A 145 -2.12 1.96 -9.62
CA CYS A 145 -1.25 1.19 -10.48
C CYS A 145 0.17 1.79 -10.48
N ARG A 146 1.15 1.02 -10.94
CA ARG A 146 2.53 1.51 -11.10
C ARG A 146 2.80 1.68 -12.57
N THR A 147 3.33 2.83 -12.97
CA THR A 147 3.69 3.08 -14.37
C THR A 147 5.10 3.66 -14.53
N PRO A 148 5.74 3.43 -15.68
CA PRO A 148 7.01 4.08 -16.00
C PRO A 148 6.89 5.60 -15.90
N ARG A 149 7.90 6.26 -15.35
CA ARG A 149 7.87 7.71 -15.11
C ARG A 149 7.61 8.58 -16.35
N GLN A 150 8.02 8.14 -17.54
CA GLN A 150 7.77 8.86 -18.80
C GLN A 150 6.38 8.63 -19.37
N ALA A 151 5.60 7.69 -18.82
CA ALA A 151 4.25 7.44 -19.30
C ALA A 151 3.37 8.66 -19.03
N HIS A 152 2.61 9.10 -20.04
CA HIS A 152 1.51 10.06 -19.85
C HIS A 152 0.46 9.40 -18.97
N ASP A 153 -0.20 10.15 -18.07
CA ASP A 153 -1.19 9.68 -17.09
C ASP A 153 -2.60 9.37 -17.64
N ARG A 154 -2.90 9.71 -18.90
CA ARG A 154 -4.24 9.53 -19.49
C ARG A 154 -4.61 8.04 -19.69
N PRO A 155 -3.76 7.21 -20.31
CA PRO A 155 -4.06 5.77 -20.46
C PRO A 155 -4.25 5.03 -19.14
N GLN A 156 -3.65 5.51 -18.06
CA GLN A 156 -3.73 4.91 -16.72
C GLN A 156 -5.02 5.32 -16.03
N ALA A 157 -5.53 6.52 -16.31
CA ALA A 157 -6.81 6.94 -15.79
C ALA A 157 -7.92 5.98 -16.25
N GLU A 158 -7.89 5.54 -17.51
CA GLU A 158 -8.83 4.55 -18.04
C GLU A 158 -8.76 3.24 -17.25
N GLY A 159 -7.56 2.65 -17.10
CA GLY A 159 -7.39 1.42 -16.34
C GLY A 159 -7.65 1.53 -14.83
N LEU A 160 -7.57 2.73 -14.24
CA LEU A 160 -7.93 2.96 -12.84
C LEU A 160 -9.45 3.04 -12.62
N LEU A 161 -10.20 3.44 -13.65
CA LEU A 161 -11.66 3.52 -13.64
C LEU A 161 -12.32 2.17 -13.98
N GLU A 162 -11.59 1.27 -14.63
CA GLU A 162 -12.03 -0.11 -14.87
C GLU A 162 -12.13 -0.90 -13.56
N GLY A 163 -13.26 -0.77 -12.85
CA GLY A 163 -13.56 -1.54 -11.63
C GLY A 163 -14.10 -0.74 -10.44
N VAL A 164 -14.39 0.56 -10.62
CA VAL A 164 -15.02 1.45 -9.62
C VAL A 164 -16.36 1.93 -10.14
#